data_AF-A0A8T1CNG6-F1
#
_entry.id   AF-A0A8T1CNG6-F1
#
_cell.length_a   1.000
_cell.length_b   1.000
_cell.length_c   1.000
_cell.angle_alpha   90.00
_cell.angle_beta   90.00
_cell.angle_gamma   90.00
#
_symmetry.space_group_name_H-M   'P 1'
#
loop_
_entity.id
_entity.type
_entity.pdbx_description
1 polymer ?
#
loop_
_entity_poly.entity_id
_entity_poly.type
_entity_poly.pdbx_seq_one_letter_code
_entity_poly.pdbx_strand_id
1 'polypeptide(L)'
;MGMLLDNTHTMIKQQFEFLIAKVKRLHRGFQFLQRDARAHVGHDERLRRNNRAQELLHDQFVETQADVTRVCQSRRQFERKVTHYSALVAVLRSHVDSTEL
;
A
#
# COMPACT_ATOMS: atom_id res chain seq x y z
N MET A 1 25.86 4.22 4.63
CA MET A 1 24.75 3.23 4.55
C MET A 1 23.45 3.68 5.22
N GLY A 2 23.47 4.48 6.30
CA GLY A 2 22.23 5.02 6.91
C GLY A 2 21.28 5.69 5.92
N MET A 3 21.81 6.56 5.04
CA MET A 3 21.02 7.27 4.03
C MET A 3 20.26 6.37 3.02
N LEU A 4 20.73 5.14 2.74
CA LEU A 4 20.07 4.22 1.79
C LEU A 4 18.85 3.52 2.41
N LEU A 5 18.95 3.17 3.70
CA LEU A 5 17.83 2.61 4.45
C LEU A 5 16.78 3.68 4.71
N ASP A 6 17.20 4.91 5.00
CA ASP A 6 16.31 6.07 5.21
C ASP A 6 15.54 6.44 3.93
N ASN A 7 16.21 6.42 2.77
CA ASN A 7 15.56 6.65 1.48
C ASN A 7 14.54 5.56 1.14
N THR A 8 14.89 4.29 1.39
CA THR A 8 13.97 3.17 1.16
C THR A 8 12.77 3.23 2.10
N HIS A 9 12.98 3.59 3.36
CA HIS A 9 11.92 3.76 4.35
C HIS A 9 10.97 4.89 3.97
N THR A 10 11.50 6.05 3.57
CA THR A 10 10.73 7.19 3.09
C THR A 10 9.88 6.83 1.87
N MET A 11 10.46 6.12 0.91
CA MET A 11 9.75 5.66 -0.29
C MET A 11 8.58 4.72 0.08
N ILE A 12 8.80 3.75 0.96
CA ILE A 12 7.74 2.84 1.43
C ILE A 12 6.62 3.63 2.11
N LYS A 13 6.95 4.63 2.95
CA LYS A 13 5.97 5.49 3.60
C LYS A 13 5.11 6.26 2.60
N GLN A 14 5.72 6.87 1.59
CA GLN A 14 5.01 7.57 0.51
C GLN A 14 4.07 6.63 -0.26
N GLN A 15 4.49 5.39 -0.53
CA GLN A 15 3.66 4.37 -1.17
C GLN A 15 2.45 3.99 -0.31
N PHE A 16 2.60 3.90 1.02
CA PHE A 16 1.47 3.67 1.93
C PHE A 16 0.48 4.84 1.93
N GLU A 17 0.96 6.08 1.96
CA GLU A 17 0.10 7.28 1.92
C GLU A 17 -0.71 7.33 0.61
N PHE A 18 -0.07 7.02 -0.50
CA PHE A 18 -0.73 6.93 -1.80
C PHE A 18 -1.79 5.82 -1.84
N LEU A 19 -1.49 4.64 -1.29
CA LEU A 19 -2.44 3.52 -1.17
C LEU A 19 -3.65 3.89 -0.31
N ILE A 20 -3.44 4.56 0.82
CA ILE A 20 -4.53 5.05 1.67
C ILE A 20 -5.44 6.00 0.87
N ALA A 21 -4.86 6.86 0.03
CA ALA A 21 -5.63 7.75 -0.82
C ALA A 21 -6.42 7.02 -1.91
N LYS A 22 -5.86 5.95 -2.50
CA LYS A 22 -6.57 5.06 -3.46
C LYS A 22 -7.76 4.37 -2.79
N VAL A 23 -7.55 3.75 -1.62
CA VAL A 23 -8.59 3.05 -0.85
C VAL A 23 -9.72 4.00 -0.44
N LYS A 24 -9.39 5.22 0.03
CA LYS A 24 -10.41 6.24 0.36
C LYS A 24 -11.26 6.64 -0.85
N ARG A 25 -10.65 6.73 -2.05
CA ARG A 25 -11.36 7.04 -3.30
C ARG A 25 -12.32 5.91 -3.68
N LEU A 26 -11.86 4.66 -3.65
CA LEU A 26 -12.71 3.49 -3.89
C LEU A 26 -13.89 3.44 -2.93
N HIS A 27 -13.65 3.64 -1.63
CA HIS A 27 -14.69 3.63 -0.63
C HIS A 27 -15.78 4.68 -0.91
N ARG A 28 -15.39 5.91 -1.26
CA ARG A 28 -16.34 6.95 -1.66
C ARG A 28 -17.11 6.60 -2.93
N GLY A 29 -16.45 5.99 -3.91
CA GLY A 29 -17.09 5.52 -5.14
C GLY A 29 -18.16 4.47 -4.88
N PHE A 30 -17.86 3.45 -4.08
CA PHE A 30 -18.83 2.43 -3.70
C PHE A 30 -19.99 3.00 -2.87
N GLN A 31 -19.71 3.94 -1.94
CA GLN A 31 -20.76 4.64 -1.20
C GLN A 31 -21.68 5.45 -2.13
N PHE A 32 -21.12 6.10 -3.15
CA PHE A 32 -21.92 6.82 -4.15
C PHE A 32 -22.84 5.87 -4.91
N LEU A 33 -22.32 4.75 -5.42
CA LEU A 33 -23.14 3.74 -6.10
C LEU A 33 -24.24 3.18 -5.18
N GLN A 34 -23.95 2.93 -3.91
CA GLN A 34 -24.93 2.43 -2.95
C GLN A 34 -26.06 3.44 -2.69
N ARG A 35 -25.73 4.74 -2.62
CA ARG A 35 -26.74 5.80 -2.48
C ARG A 35 -27.56 5.94 -3.76
N ASP A 36 -26.91 5.86 -4.91
CA ASP A 36 -27.59 5.93 -6.19
C ASP A 36 -28.56 4.74 -6.34
N ALA A 37 -28.12 3.50 -6.11
CA ALA A 37 -29.01 2.33 -6.15
C ALA A 37 -30.28 2.45 -5.26
N ARG A 38 -30.25 3.26 -4.19
CA ARG A 38 -31.38 3.49 -3.27
C ARG A 38 -32.34 4.61 -3.68
N ALA A 39 -31.99 5.51 -4.59
CA ALA A 39 -32.92 6.58 -4.97
C ALA A 39 -34.00 6.05 -5.94
N HIS A 40 -35.22 6.56 -5.90
CA HIS A 40 -36.34 6.09 -6.74
C HIS A 40 -36.58 7.02 -7.94
N VAL A 41 -35.70 6.99 -8.95
CA VAL A 41 -35.89 7.75 -10.20
C VAL A 41 -35.37 6.93 -11.40
N GLY A 42 -36.17 6.88 -12.47
CA GLY A 42 -35.84 6.46 -13.85
C GLY A 42 -34.93 5.23 -14.01
N HIS A 43 -35.51 4.06 -14.26
CA HIS A 43 -34.84 2.77 -14.07
C HIS A 43 -33.72 2.45 -15.09
N ASP A 44 -33.90 2.77 -16.38
CA ASP A 44 -33.08 2.15 -17.45
C ASP A 44 -31.74 2.85 -17.73
N GLU A 45 -31.73 4.18 -17.91
CA GLU A 45 -30.47 4.91 -18.16
C GLU A 45 -29.54 4.86 -16.94
N ARG A 46 -30.14 4.84 -15.74
CA ARG A 46 -29.42 4.77 -14.50
C ARG A 46 -28.76 3.41 -14.28
N LEU A 47 -29.46 2.33 -14.62
CA LEU A 47 -28.90 0.98 -14.52
C LEU A 47 -27.64 0.84 -15.39
N ARG A 48 -27.67 1.35 -16.62
CA ARG A 48 -26.50 1.34 -17.52
C ARG A 48 -25.34 2.19 -16.99
N ARG A 49 -25.62 3.39 -16.47
CA ARG A 49 -24.59 4.26 -15.87
C ARG A 49 -23.98 3.64 -14.61
N ASN A 50 -24.80 3.02 -13.75
CA ASN A 50 -24.32 2.36 -12.53
C ASN A 50 -23.51 1.11 -12.83
N ASN A 51 -23.91 0.29 -13.81
CA ASN A 51 -23.13 -0.87 -14.20
C ASN A 51 -21.73 -0.47 -14.69
N ARG A 52 -21.64 0.55 -15.56
CA ARG A 52 -20.35 1.06 -16.04
C ARG A 52 -19.50 1.64 -14.91
N ALA A 53 -20.10 2.40 -14.00
CA ALA A 53 -19.39 2.96 -12.85
C ALA A 53 -18.94 1.86 -11.86
N GLN A 54 -19.71 0.78 -11.73
CA GLN A 54 -19.36 -0.39 -10.93
C GLN A 54 -18.20 -1.17 -11.53
N GLU A 55 -18.19 -1.39 -12.84
CA GLU A 55 -17.08 -2.01 -13.57
C GLU A 55 -15.79 -1.21 -13.37
N LEU A 56 -15.83 0.11 -13.58
CA LEU A 56 -14.67 0.99 -13.37
C LEU A 56 -14.15 0.97 -11.92
N LEU A 57 -15.05 0.95 -10.93
CA LEU A 57 -14.66 0.86 -9.52
C LEU A 57 -14.10 -0.52 -9.17
N HIS A 58 -14.59 -1.57 -9.84
CA HIS A 58 -14.05 -2.91 -9.69
C HIS A 58 -12.63 -3.01 -10.27
N ASP A 59 -12.39 -2.47 -11.47
CA ASP A 59 -11.06 -2.43 -12.08
C ASP A 59 -10.06 -1.68 -11.19
N GLN A 60 -10.46 -0.51 -10.68
CA GLN A 60 -9.66 0.26 -9.73
C GLN A 60 -9.41 -0.50 -8.41
N PHE A 61 -10.37 -1.31 -7.96
CA PHE A 61 -10.21 -2.14 -6.76
C PHE A 61 -9.18 -3.23 -6.99
N VAL A 62 -9.24 -3.93 -8.12
CA VAL A 62 -8.26 -4.97 -8.50
C VAL A 62 -6.86 -4.37 -8.64
N GLU A 63 -6.72 -3.21 -9.29
CA GLU A 63 -5.44 -2.49 -9.40
C GLU A 63 -4.90 -2.12 -8.00
N THR A 64 -5.76 -1.57 -7.14
CA THR A 64 -5.37 -1.18 -5.77
C THR A 64 -4.97 -2.39 -4.94
N GLN A 65 -5.63 -3.54 -5.11
CA GLN A 65 -5.25 -4.78 -4.43
C GLN A 65 -3.84 -5.22 -4.84
N ALA A 66 -3.52 -5.18 -6.14
CA ALA A 66 -2.18 -5.49 -6.64
C ALA A 66 -1.12 -4.52 -6.07
N ASP A 67 -1.44 -3.23 -5.99
CA ASP A 67 -0.57 -2.23 -5.36
C ASP A 67 -0.30 -2.54 -3.89
N VAL A 68 -1.35 -2.89 -3.12
CA VAL A 68 -1.22 -3.25 -1.71
C VAL A 68 -0.28 -4.44 -1.54
N THR A 69 -0.43 -5.48 -2.38
CA THR A 69 0.47 -6.65 -2.34
C THR A 69 1.92 -6.25 -2.60
N ARG A 70 2.19 -5.38 -3.59
CA ARG A 70 3.54 -4.91 -3.92
C ARG A 70 4.17 -4.14 -2.76
N VAL A 71 3.46 -3.19 -2.17
CA VAL A 71 3.98 -2.37 -1.06
C VAL A 71 4.24 -3.23 0.18
N CYS A 72 3.34 -4.16 0.49
CA CYS A 72 3.53 -5.13 1.57
C CYS A 72 4.78 -6.01 1.36
N GLN A 73 5.03 -6.46 0.12
CA GLN A 73 6.24 -7.22 -0.22
C GLN A 73 7.51 -6.37 -0.06
N SER A 74 7.49 -5.12 -0.56
CA SER A 74 8.62 -4.19 -0.43
C SER A 74 8.96 -3.92 1.04
N ARG A 75 7.94 -3.70 1.87
CA ARG A 75 8.10 -3.55 3.33
C ARG A 75 8.76 -4.76 3.97
N ARG A 76 8.28 -5.97 3.68
CA ARG A 76 8.88 -7.21 4.23
C ARG A 76 10.33 -7.38 3.80
N GLN A 77 10.68 -7.02 2.56
CA GLN A 77 12.06 -7.06 2.08
C GLN A 77 12.93 -6.05 2.83
N PHE A 78 12.43 -4.84 3.06
CA PHE A 78 13.11 -3.83 3.86
C PHE A 78 13.34 -4.30 5.29
N GLU A 79 12.32 -4.83 5.96
CA GLU A 79 12.43 -5.39 7.31
C GLU A 79 13.50 -6.49 7.40
N ARG A 80 13.54 -7.42 6.42
CA ARG A 80 14.59 -8.44 6.34
C ARG A 80 16.00 -7.85 6.20
N LYS A 81 16.17 -6.81 5.38
CA LYS A 81 17.46 -6.13 5.21
C LYS A 81 17.90 -5.48 6.52
N VAL A 82 17.00 -4.77 7.20
CA VAL A 82 17.30 -4.13 8.49
C VAL A 82 17.73 -5.17 9.53
N THR A 83 17.03 -6.30 9.64
CA THR A 83 17.41 -7.39 10.55
C THR A 83 18.76 -8.00 10.21
N HIS A 84 19.06 -8.18 8.91
CA HIS A 84 20.36 -8.69 8.50
C HIS A 84 21.51 -7.73 8.86
N TYR A 85 21.32 -6.42 8.63
CA TYR A 85 22.32 -5.43 8.98
C TYR A 85 22.50 -5.27 10.49
N SER A 86 21.44 -5.33 11.28
CA SER A 86 21.55 -5.26 12.74
C SER A 86 22.33 -6.45 13.30
N ALA A 87 22.11 -7.65 12.77
CA ALA A 87 22.90 -8.84 13.13
C ALA A 87 24.38 -8.69 12.75
N LEU A 88 24.68 -8.21 11.54
CA LEU A 88 26.07 -7.98 11.10
C LEU A 88 26.78 -6.95 12.00
N VAL A 89 26.10 -5.85 12.36
CA VAL A 89 26.64 -4.83 13.26
C VAL A 89 26.91 -5.42 14.65
N ALA A 90 26.04 -6.29 15.17
CA ALA A 90 26.26 -6.95 16.46
C ALA A 90 27.50 -7.85 16.43
N VAL A 91 27.71 -8.63 15.35
CA VAL A 91 28.90 -9.47 15.17
C VAL A 91 30.18 -8.63 15.05
N LEU A 92 30.13 -7.53 14.30
CA LEU A 92 31.28 -6.63 14.16
C LEU A 92 31.65 -6.00 15.50
N ARG A 93 30.66 -5.56 16.28
CA ARG A 93 30.89 -5.02 17.63
C ARG A 93 31.52 -6.06 18.55
N SER A 94 31.01 -7.30 18.57
CA SER A 94 31.59 -8.34 19.41
C SER A 94 33.03 -8.67 19.05
N HIS A 95 33.40 -8.59 17.77
CA HIS A 95 34.79 -8.79 17.33
C HIS A 95 35.71 -7.63 17.75
N VAL A 96 35.24 -6.39 17.64
CA VAL A 96 35.99 -5.21 18.13
C VAL A 96 36.19 -5.31 19.64
N ASP A 97 35.14 -5.60 20.40
CA ASP A 97 35.21 -5.75 21.85
C ASP A 97 36.15 -6.90 22.27
N SER A 98 36.28 -7.94 21.43
CA SER A 98 37.17 -9.09 21.68
C SER A 98 38.64 -8.84 21.29
N THR A 99 38.93 -7.77 20.54
CA THR A 99 40.28 -7.42 20.09
C THR A 99 40.93 -6.30 20.91
N GLU A 100 40.18 -5.68 21.83
CA GLU A 100 40.69 -4.68 22.79
C GLU A 100 41.12 -5.28 24.16
N LEU A 101 41.22 -6.61 24.27
CA LEU A 101 41.74 -7.37 25.43
C LEU A 101 43.08 -8.04 25.09
#